data_AF-A0A812IP70-F1
#
_entry.id   AF-A0A812IP70-F1
#
_cell.length_a   1.000
_cell.length_b   1.000
_cell.length_c   1.000
_cell.angle_alpha   90.00
_cell.angle_beta   90.00
_cell.angle_gamma   90.00
#
_symmetry.space_group_name_H-M   'P 1'
#
loop_
_entity.id
_entity.type
_entity.pdbx_description
1 polymer ?
#
loop_
_entity_poly.entity_id
_entity_poly.type
_entity_poly.pdbx_seq_one_letter_code
_entity_poly.pdbx_strand_id
1 'polypeptide(L)'
;MKYCLIGLLALFLSQPVLAVEECVVLLHGLARTSDSMSVLEDQLEESGYRVANLDYPSRAKPIEELAEPTIKEGLTACMDAPTVHFVTHSLGGILIRYYLASNSIQQLGYVVMLAPPNKGSEVVDNWQNVPGYQALNGPAGIQLGTDKNSIPNRLGSVDFPLGIIAGNKTFNPILSLSLPNPDDGKVSVESTKVDGMTDFIEVEIYSGNKEDWVLEIISDDKTIIIDTTFPSEEAAYGAFEGLVKQYGLEGLAAS
;
A
#
# COMPACT_ATOMS: atom_id res chain seq x y z
N MET A 1 -65.79 -35.38 -17.26
CA MET A 1 -64.71 -35.59 -16.28
C MET A 1 -63.66 -34.51 -16.51
N LYS A 2 -63.45 -33.65 -15.50
CA LYS A 2 -62.52 -32.51 -15.50
C LYS A 2 -61.14 -33.01 -15.04
N TYR A 3 -60.07 -32.73 -15.77
CA TYR A 3 -58.70 -32.75 -15.25
C TYR A 3 -58.03 -31.43 -15.63
N CYS A 4 -57.82 -30.59 -14.62
CA CYS A 4 -57.07 -29.34 -14.70
C CYS A 4 -55.62 -29.69 -14.37
N LEU A 5 -54.73 -29.66 -15.36
CA LEU A 5 -53.31 -29.93 -15.17
C LEU A 5 -52.66 -28.64 -14.66
N ILE A 6 -52.42 -28.55 -13.35
CA ILE A 6 -51.67 -27.44 -12.75
C ILE A 6 -50.19 -27.77 -12.93
N GLY A 7 -49.53 -27.09 -13.87
CA GLY A 7 -48.08 -27.13 -14.03
C GLY A 7 -47.41 -26.42 -12.85
N LEU A 8 -46.63 -27.16 -12.06
CA LEU A 8 -45.83 -26.61 -10.97
C LEU A 8 -44.61 -25.90 -11.59
N LEU A 9 -44.68 -24.58 -11.72
CA LEU A 9 -43.52 -23.77 -12.11
C LEU A 9 -42.60 -23.66 -10.89
N ALA A 10 -41.55 -24.48 -10.84
CA ALA A 10 -40.53 -24.38 -9.82
C ALA A 10 -39.70 -23.10 -10.07
N LEU A 11 -40.01 -22.03 -9.34
CA LEU A 11 -39.11 -20.88 -9.21
C LEU A 11 -37.86 -21.33 -8.45
N PHE A 12 -36.77 -21.58 -9.17
CA PHE A 12 -35.45 -21.59 -8.58
C PHE A 12 -35.11 -20.15 -8.17
N LEU A 13 -35.41 -19.81 -6.92
CA LEU A 13 -34.86 -18.62 -6.28
C LEU A 13 -33.35 -18.87 -6.14
N SER A 14 -32.56 -18.26 -7.00
CA SER A 14 -31.11 -18.14 -6.82
C SER A 14 -30.90 -17.43 -5.49
N GLN A 15 -30.52 -18.20 -4.46
CA GLN A 15 -30.01 -17.61 -3.22
C GLN A 15 -28.77 -16.81 -3.62
N PRO A 16 -28.67 -15.51 -3.28
CA PRO A 16 -27.42 -14.80 -3.45
C PRO A 16 -26.38 -15.55 -2.61
N VAL A 17 -25.39 -16.14 -3.27
CA VAL A 17 -24.17 -16.55 -2.58
C VAL A 17 -23.63 -15.23 -2.05
N LEU A 18 -23.58 -15.05 -0.73
CA LEU A 18 -22.80 -13.97 -0.14
C LEU A 18 -21.36 -14.22 -0.61
N ALA A 19 -20.92 -13.49 -1.63
CA ALA A 19 -19.53 -13.47 -2.02
C ALA A 19 -18.76 -12.95 -0.81
N VAL A 20 -17.86 -13.77 -0.26
CA VAL A 20 -17.03 -13.32 0.85
C VAL A 20 -16.06 -12.31 0.28
N GLU A 21 -16.22 -11.05 0.68
CA GLU A 21 -15.38 -9.94 0.22
C GLU A 21 -13.91 -10.22 0.53
N GLU A 22 -13.05 -9.99 -0.46
CA GLU A 22 -11.60 -9.94 -0.26
C GLU A 22 -11.27 -8.77 0.68
N CYS A 23 -10.14 -8.88 1.40
CA CYS A 23 -9.78 -7.90 2.42
C CYS A 23 -8.44 -7.25 2.11
N VAL A 24 -8.36 -5.93 2.28
CA VAL A 24 -7.14 -5.15 2.09
C VAL A 24 -6.64 -4.63 3.43
N VAL A 25 -5.42 -4.98 3.80
CA VAL A 25 -4.74 -4.43 4.97
C VAL A 25 -3.97 -3.17 4.56
N LEU A 26 -4.25 -2.04 5.21
CA LEU A 26 -3.51 -0.80 5.00
C LEU A 26 -2.43 -0.61 6.07
N LEU A 27 -1.21 -0.29 5.63
CA LEU A 27 -0.08 -0.01 6.51
C LEU A 27 0.48 1.38 6.24
N HIS A 28 0.27 2.31 7.18
CA HIS A 28 0.80 3.67 7.08
C HIS A 28 2.33 3.73 7.22
N GLY A 29 2.91 4.91 6.98
CA GLY A 29 4.35 5.16 7.05
C GLY A 29 4.85 5.61 8.43
N LEU A 30 6.14 5.94 8.50
CA LEU A 30 6.78 6.44 9.71
C LEU A 30 6.20 7.80 10.15
N ALA A 31 6.02 7.98 11.47
CA ALA A 31 5.48 9.19 12.07
C ALA A 31 4.07 9.56 11.56
N ARG A 32 3.30 8.55 11.16
CA ARG A 32 1.89 8.61 10.78
C ARG A 32 1.03 7.76 11.70
N THR A 33 -0.27 7.88 11.47
CA THR A 33 -1.35 7.03 11.97
C THR A 33 -2.14 6.46 10.79
N SER A 34 -3.07 5.55 11.07
CA SER A 34 -4.04 5.01 10.11
C SER A 34 -4.83 6.09 9.34
N ASP A 35 -5.09 7.24 9.96
CA ASP A 35 -5.78 8.37 9.32
C ASP A 35 -5.11 8.83 8.01
N SER A 36 -3.80 8.63 7.88
CA SER A 36 -3.09 8.98 6.63
C SER A 36 -3.44 8.09 5.43
N MET A 37 -4.18 7.01 5.67
CA MET A 37 -4.64 6.05 4.68
C MET A 37 -6.17 6.06 4.50
N SER A 38 -6.91 6.94 5.19
CA SER A 38 -8.39 6.91 5.22
C SER A 38 -9.03 7.17 3.86
N VAL A 39 -8.46 8.07 3.05
CA VAL A 39 -8.95 8.28 1.67
C VAL A 39 -8.85 7.00 0.85
N LEU A 40 -7.78 6.23 1.01
CA LEU A 40 -7.63 4.95 0.30
C LEU A 40 -8.56 3.89 0.87
N GLU A 41 -8.79 3.89 2.19
CA GLU A 41 -9.79 3.04 2.84
C GLU A 41 -11.18 3.26 2.24
N ASP A 42 -11.67 4.51 2.22
CA ASP A 42 -12.98 4.86 1.66
C ASP A 42 -13.12 4.37 0.21
N GLN A 43 -12.10 4.57 -0.62
CA GLN A 43 -12.13 4.18 -2.05
C GLN A 43 -12.13 2.66 -2.27
N LEU A 44 -11.39 1.92 -1.44
CA LEU A 44 -11.36 0.46 -1.49
C LEU A 44 -12.68 -0.13 -1.00
N GLU A 45 -13.28 0.45 0.05
CA GLU A 45 -14.61 0.07 0.53
C GLU A 45 -15.70 0.35 -0.53
N GLU A 46 -15.67 1.52 -1.18
CA GLU A 46 -16.54 1.85 -2.32
C GLU A 46 -16.36 0.88 -3.50
N SER A 47 -15.18 0.29 -3.63
CA SER A 47 -14.86 -0.72 -4.64
C SER A 47 -15.25 -2.15 -4.24
N GLY A 48 -15.87 -2.34 -3.06
CA GLY A 48 -16.36 -3.64 -2.59
C GLY A 48 -15.34 -4.48 -1.82
N TYR A 49 -14.21 -3.90 -1.42
CA TYR A 49 -13.26 -4.55 -0.53
C TYR A 49 -13.62 -4.31 0.93
N ARG A 50 -13.38 -5.31 1.77
CA ARG A 50 -13.25 -5.04 3.20
C ARG A 50 -11.88 -4.42 3.46
N VAL A 51 -11.80 -3.41 4.31
CA VAL A 51 -10.53 -2.77 4.64
C VAL A 51 -10.19 -2.92 6.11
N ALA A 52 -8.93 -3.26 6.39
CA ALA A 52 -8.34 -3.22 7.71
C ALA A 52 -7.29 -2.11 7.75
N ASN A 53 -7.70 -0.89 8.10
CA ASN A 53 -6.81 0.26 8.25
C ASN A 53 -6.19 0.30 9.66
N LEU A 54 -4.99 -0.26 9.78
CA LEU A 54 -4.35 -0.47 11.08
C LEU A 54 -3.54 0.74 11.52
N ASP A 55 -3.67 1.10 12.80
CA ASP A 55 -2.75 2.02 13.45
C ASP A 55 -1.65 1.23 14.18
N TYR A 56 -0.41 1.71 14.12
CA TYR A 56 0.69 1.11 14.86
C TYR A 56 1.70 2.18 15.30
N PRO A 57 2.43 1.97 16.43
CA PRO A 57 3.27 3.00 17.02
C PRO A 57 4.60 3.14 16.26
N SER A 58 4.55 3.63 15.03
CA SER A 58 5.64 3.65 14.04
C SER A 58 6.95 4.27 14.52
N ARG A 59 6.91 5.15 15.53
CA ARG A 59 8.07 5.82 16.13
C ARG A 59 8.57 5.18 17.43
N ALA A 60 7.82 4.25 18.01
CA ALA A 60 8.09 3.78 19.37
C ALA A 60 9.12 2.65 19.43
N LYS A 61 9.21 1.85 18.36
CA LYS A 61 9.91 0.56 18.36
C LYS A 61 10.72 0.35 17.07
N PRO A 62 11.72 -0.55 17.08
CA PRO A 62 12.44 -0.94 15.87
C PRO A 62 11.57 -1.83 14.96
N ILE A 63 11.95 -1.96 13.68
CA ILE A 63 11.20 -2.71 12.66
C ILE A 63 10.91 -4.14 13.10
N GLU A 64 11.88 -4.80 13.73
CA GLU A 64 11.78 -6.18 14.21
C GLU A 64 10.66 -6.36 15.25
N GLU A 65 10.41 -5.34 16.07
CA GLU A 65 9.34 -5.34 17.07
C GLU A 65 8.00 -4.85 16.53
N LEU A 66 7.99 -4.12 15.41
CA LEU A 66 6.78 -3.58 14.79
C LEU A 66 6.16 -4.57 13.80
N ALA A 67 6.96 -5.23 12.98
CA ALA A 67 6.48 -5.98 11.83
C ALA A 67 5.53 -7.13 12.23
N GLU A 68 5.97 -8.03 13.10
CA GLU A 68 5.17 -9.21 13.46
C GLU A 68 3.81 -8.88 14.08
N PRO A 69 3.70 -8.03 15.11
CA PRO A 69 2.39 -7.71 15.69
C PRO A 69 1.49 -6.96 14.70
N THR A 70 2.01 -5.98 13.96
CA THR A 70 1.20 -5.19 13.00
C THR A 70 0.65 -6.07 11.88
N ILE A 71 1.47 -6.96 11.28
CA ILE A 71 0.98 -7.84 10.22
C ILE A 71 -0.02 -8.86 10.76
N LYS A 72 0.21 -9.43 11.95
CA LYS A 72 -0.73 -10.38 12.57
C LYS A 72 -2.07 -9.75 12.93
N GLU A 73 -2.07 -8.49 13.35
CA GLU A 73 -3.30 -7.74 13.62
C GLU A 73 -4.14 -7.59 12.34
N GLY A 74 -3.53 -7.20 11.21
CA GLY A 74 -4.21 -7.12 9.92
C GLY A 74 -4.75 -8.46 9.44
N LEU A 75 -3.94 -9.52 9.56
CA LEU A 75 -4.39 -10.87 9.22
C LEU A 75 -5.53 -11.35 10.11
N THR A 76 -5.57 -10.92 11.38
CA THR A 76 -6.68 -11.23 12.28
C THR A 76 -7.95 -10.47 11.89
N ALA A 77 -7.83 -9.19 11.52
CA ALA A 77 -8.94 -8.38 11.03
C ALA A 77 -9.53 -8.93 9.71
N CYS A 78 -8.70 -9.58 8.88
CA CYS A 78 -9.08 -10.18 7.61
C CYS A 78 -9.18 -11.72 7.65
N MET A 79 -9.33 -12.34 8.82
CA MET A 79 -9.10 -13.79 8.97
C MET A 79 -10.11 -14.68 8.21
N ASP A 80 -11.31 -14.16 7.94
CA ASP A 80 -12.40 -14.82 7.25
C ASP A 80 -12.43 -14.51 5.74
N ALA A 81 -11.55 -13.61 5.26
CA ALA A 81 -11.46 -13.27 3.85
C ALA A 81 -10.75 -14.38 3.06
N PRO A 82 -11.26 -14.75 1.86
CA PRO A 82 -10.65 -15.78 1.02
C PRO A 82 -9.28 -15.34 0.46
N THR A 83 -9.10 -14.04 0.28
CA THR A 83 -7.86 -13.40 -0.19
C THR A 83 -7.58 -12.18 0.67
N VAL A 84 -6.31 -11.97 1.04
CA VAL A 84 -5.84 -10.79 1.77
C VAL A 84 -4.76 -10.06 0.97
N HIS A 85 -5.03 -8.80 0.65
CA HIS A 85 -4.11 -7.90 -0.03
C HIS A 85 -3.48 -6.95 0.98
N PHE A 86 -2.36 -6.34 0.60
CA PHE A 86 -1.72 -5.30 1.38
C PHE A 86 -1.50 -4.07 0.51
N VAL A 87 -1.88 -2.90 1.01
CA VAL A 87 -1.43 -1.62 0.44
C VAL A 87 -0.69 -0.86 1.52
N THR A 88 0.53 -0.45 1.22
CA THR A 88 1.45 0.07 2.23
C THR A 88 2.06 1.38 1.78
N HIS A 89 2.43 2.23 2.73
CA HIS A 89 3.17 3.45 2.47
C HIS A 89 4.51 3.46 3.22
N SER A 90 5.60 3.73 2.50
CA SER A 90 6.94 3.93 3.04
C SER A 90 7.37 2.82 4.02
N LEU A 91 7.48 3.11 5.32
CA LEU A 91 7.81 2.14 6.38
C LEU A 91 6.92 0.89 6.35
N GLY A 92 5.62 1.03 6.06
CA GLY A 92 4.69 -0.10 6.01
C GLY A 92 5.13 -1.18 5.02
N GLY A 93 5.73 -0.79 3.90
CA GLY A 93 6.28 -1.72 2.90
C GLY A 93 7.47 -2.52 3.44
N ILE A 94 8.30 -1.91 4.28
CA ILE A 94 9.41 -2.60 4.95
C ILE A 94 8.89 -3.56 6.02
N LEU A 95 7.81 -3.24 6.72
CA LEU A 95 7.20 -4.14 7.71
C LEU A 95 6.69 -5.44 7.07
N ILE A 96 5.93 -5.34 5.96
CA ILE A 96 5.43 -6.55 5.28
C ILE A 96 6.56 -7.36 4.64
N ARG A 97 7.59 -6.72 4.06
CA ARG A 97 8.78 -7.44 3.57
C ARG A 97 9.52 -8.15 4.70
N TYR A 98 9.71 -7.47 5.84
CA TYR A 98 10.35 -8.06 7.01
C TYR A 98 9.59 -9.28 7.51
N TYR A 99 8.26 -9.19 7.57
CA TYR A 99 7.41 -10.29 7.97
C TYR A 99 7.52 -11.48 6.99
N LEU A 100 7.36 -11.22 5.69
CA LEU A 100 7.38 -12.25 4.65
C LEU A 100 8.76 -12.89 4.41
N ALA A 101 9.85 -12.24 4.83
CA ALA A 101 11.19 -12.82 4.77
C ALA A 101 11.34 -14.11 5.62
N SER A 102 10.42 -14.34 6.56
CA SER A 102 10.46 -15.51 7.47
C SER A 102 9.10 -16.18 7.69
N ASN A 103 8.03 -15.64 7.09
CA ASN A 103 6.66 -16.13 7.24
C ASN A 103 6.00 -16.23 5.87
N SER A 104 5.04 -17.14 5.75
CA SER A 104 4.16 -17.22 4.59
C SER A 104 2.73 -16.87 5.01
N ILE A 105 2.03 -16.11 4.18
CA ILE A 105 0.60 -15.84 4.35
C ILE A 105 -0.15 -16.70 3.34
N GLN A 106 -0.96 -17.65 3.80
CA GLN A 106 -1.59 -18.66 2.94
C GLN A 106 -2.57 -18.05 1.92
N GLN A 107 -3.34 -17.06 2.35
CA GLN A 107 -4.34 -16.35 1.53
C GLN A 107 -3.79 -15.05 0.92
N LEU A 108 -2.45 -14.93 0.78
CA LEU A 108 -1.85 -13.70 0.26
C LEU A 108 -2.28 -13.47 -1.19
N GLY A 109 -2.91 -12.33 -1.42
CA GLY A 109 -3.14 -11.78 -2.75
C GLY A 109 -1.97 -10.89 -3.17
N TYR A 110 -2.29 -9.64 -3.48
CA TYR A 110 -1.34 -8.66 -3.98
C TYR A 110 -0.79 -7.79 -2.85
N VAL A 111 0.48 -7.42 -2.99
CA VAL A 111 1.10 -6.37 -2.18
C VAL A 111 1.38 -5.17 -3.07
N VAL A 112 0.93 -4.00 -2.66
CA VAL A 112 1.21 -2.73 -3.31
C VAL A 112 1.97 -1.85 -2.33
N MET A 113 3.11 -1.31 -2.77
CA MET A 113 3.93 -0.41 -1.95
C MET A 113 4.02 0.97 -2.58
N LEU A 114 3.60 1.97 -1.82
CA LEU A 114 3.71 3.38 -2.15
C LEU A 114 5.01 3.93 -1.55
N ALA A 115 5.95 4.34 -2.40
CA ALA A 115 7.25 4.90 -2.05
C ALA A 115 8.02 4.11 -0.94
N PRO A 116 8.17 2.77 -1.05
CA PRO A 116 8.93 2.01 -0.06
C PRO A 116 10.43 2.33 -0.14
N PRO A 117 11.17 2.50 0.96
CA PRO A 117 12.63 2.62 0.91
C PRO A 117 13.29 1.24 0.80
N ASN A 118 13.01 0.49 -0.28
CA ASN A 118 13.42 -0.91 -0.42
C ASN A 118 14.93 -1.14 -0.40
N LYS A 119 15.72 -0.13 -0.79
CA LYS A 119 17.20 -0.10 -0.70
C LYS A 119 17.71 0.90 0.36
N GLY A 120 16.82 1.36 1.24
CA GLY A 120 17.10 2.40 2.25
C GLY A 120 16.88 3.82 1.74
N SER A 121 17.22 4.81 2.55
CA SER A 121 17.10 6.22 2.21
C SER A 121 18.32 6.99 2.69
N GLU A 122 18.98 7.67 1.77
CA GLU A 122 20.14 8.53 2.02
C GLU A 122 19.79 9.71 2.94
N VAL A 123 18.49 10.06 3.08
CA VAL A 123 18.03 11.02 4.09
C VAL A 123 18.36 10.52 5.50
N VAL A 124 18.19 9.22 5.76
CA VAL A 124 18.55 8.65 7.06
C VAL A 124 20.05 8.79 7.29
N ASP A 125 20.86 8.44 6.29
CA ASP A 125 22.31 8.44 6.43
C ASP A 125 22.88 9.84 6.71
N ASN A 126 22.34 10.85 6.04
CA ASN A 126 22.78 12.23 6.16
C ASN A 126 22.23 12.95 7.40
N TRP A 127 21.03 12.59 7.86
CA TRP A 127 20.33 13.34 8.92
C TRP A 127 20.27 12.63 10.26
N GLN A 128 20.60 11.35 10.36
CA GLN A 128 20.54 10.59 11.63
C GLN A 128 21.31 11.22 12.80
N ASN A 129 22.40 11.94 12.51
CA ASN A 129 23.24 12.61 13.52
C ASN A 129 22.81 14.06 13.82
N VAL A 130 21.79 14.58 13.12
CA VAL A 130 21.28 15.93 13.37
C VAL A 130 20.46 15.93 14.67
N PRO A 131 20.70 16.88 15.60
CA PRO A 131 19.94 16.96 16.85
C PRO A 131 18.43 16.95 16.61
N GLY A 132 17.74 16.01 17.25
CA GLY A 132 16.28 15.86 17.15
C GLY A 132 15.80 14.88 16.07
N TYR A 133 16.64 14.45 15.12
CA TYR A 133 16.23 13.52 14.07
C TYR A 133 15.70 12.19 14.64
N GLN A 134 16.48 11.57 15.53
CA GLN A 134 16.09 10.31 16.17
C GLN A 134 14.84 10.47 17.07
N ALA A 135 14.69 11.61 17.75
CA ALA A 135 13.50 11.87 18.56
C ALA A 135 12.23 11.99 17.70
N LEU A 136 12.36 12.53 16.48
CA LEU A 136 11.27 12.66 15.52
C LEU A 136 10.96 11.34 14.80
N ASN A 137 11.98 10.58 14.41
CA ASN A 137 11.82 9.39 13.56
C ASN A 137 11.81 8.06 14.33
N GLY A 138 12.21 8.06 15.61
CA GLY A 138 12.21 6.87 16.45
C GLY A 138 13.22 5.79 16.01
N PRO A 139 13.19 4.61 16.65
CA PRO A 139 14.11 3.51 16.35
C PRO A 139 13.94 2.94 14.94
N ALA A 140 12.71 2.77 14.45
CA ALA A 140 12.48 2.28 13.09
C ALA A 140 13.06 3.21 12.03
N GLY A 141 12.92 4.54 12.20
CA GLY A 141 13.41 5.51 11.21
C GLY A 141 14.92 5.49 11.00
N ILE A 142 15.72 5.21 12.05
CA ILE A 142 17.18 5.08 11.91
C ILE A 142 17.62 3.76 11.26
N GLN A 143 16.73 2.77 11.17
CA GLN A 143 17.03 1.47 10.53
C GLN A 143 16.83 1.48 9.01
N LEU A 144 16.30 2.58 8.46
CA LEU A 144 15.95 2.74 7.05
C LEU A 144 17.08 3.33 6.20
N GLY A 145 18.33 3.37 6.68
CA GLY A 145 19.49 3.88 5.92
C GLY A 145 19.94 2.96 4.79
N THR A 146 20.91 3.39 3.99
CA THR A 146 21.42 2.64 2.83
C THR A 146 22.65 1.77 3.15
N ASP A 147 23.06 1.65 4.42
CA ASP A 147 24.15 0.72 4.78
C ASP A 147 23.82 -0.70 4.31
N LYS A 148 24.84 -1.46 3.89
CA LYS A 148 24.65 -2.85 3.43
C LYS A 148 24.03 -3.77 4.49
N ASN A 149 24.17 -3.42 5.78
CA ASN A 149 23.60 -4.15 6.91
C ASN A 149 22.32 -3.49 7.43
N SER A 150 21.81 -2.43 6.79
CA SER A 150 20.51 -1.83 7.13
C SER A 150 19.39 -2.86 6.95
N ILE A 151 18.25 -2.64 7.58
CA ILE A 151 17.13 -3.58 7.48
C ILE A 151 16.70 -3.74 6.02
N PRO A 152 16.38 -2.65 5.25
CA PRO A 152 15.95 -2.80 3.86
C PRO A 152 16.89 -3.61 2.98
N ASN A 153 18.21 -3.40 3.12
CA ASN A 153 19.23 -4.05 2.30
C ASN A 153 19.51 -5.51 2.69
N ARG A 154 19.13 -5.93 3.91
CA ARG A 154 19.25 -7.34 4.35
C ARG A 154 18.04 -8.20 3.98
N LEU A 155 16.92 -7.60 3.59
CA LEU A 155 15.69 -8.34 3.25
C LEU A 155 15.77 -9.05 1.89
N GLY A 156 16.70 -8.67 1.01
CA GLY A 156 16.88 -9.33 -0.29
C GLY A 156 15.72 -9.15 -1.27
N SER A 157 15.67 -10.01 -2.28
CA SER A 157 14.59 -10.04 -3.29
C SER A 157 13.26 -10.49 -2.70
N VAL A 158 12.17 -10.24 -3.42
CA VAL A 158 10.83 -10.74 -3.09
C VAL A 158 10.41 -11.88 -4.03
N ASP A 159 9.48 -12.72 -3.57
CA ASP A 159 8.92 -13.85 -4.31
C ASP A 159 7.38 -13.90 -4.27
N PHE A 160 6.75 -12.77 -3.94
CA PHE A 160 5.30 -12.59 -3.89
C PHE A 160 4.83 -11.50 -4.88
N PRO A 161 3.54 -11.47 -5.26
CA PRO A 161 3.02 -10.46 -6.20
C PRO A 161 3.15 -9.05 -5.62
N LEU A 162 4.15 -8.30 -6.09
CA LEU A 162 4.51 -6.98 -5.56
C LEU A 162 4.47 -5.93 -6.67
N GLY A 163 3.56 -4.97 -6.56
CA GLY A 163 3.57 -3.71 -7.30
C GLY A 163 4.17 -2.57 -6.50
N ILE A 164 4.95 -1.72 -7.15
CA ILE A 164 5.53 -0.53 -6.52
C ILE A 164 5.10 0.72 -7.28
N ILE A 165 4.75 1.76 -6.52
CA ILE A 165 4.42 3.09 -7.03
C ILE A 165 5.40 4.08 -6.43
N ALA A 166 6.12 4.81 -7.28
CA ALA A 166 7.18 5.73 -6.87
C ALA A 166 6.92 7.15 -7.38
N GLY A 167 6.94 8.13 -6.48
CA GLY A 167 6.92 9.54 -6.83
C GLY A 167 8.26 9.99 -7.41
N ASN A 168 8.21 10.79 -8.48
CA ASN A 168 9.40 11.26 -9.20
C ASN A 168 9.67 12.78 -9.09
N LYS A 169 8.89 13.50 -8.26
CA LYS A 169 9.06 14.92 -7.97
C LYS A 169 9.20 15.21 -6.47
N THR A 170 10.24 15.98 -6.16
CA THR A 170 10.60 16.44 -4.83
C THR A 170 9.54 17.36 -4.21
N PHE A 171 8.97 16.98 -3.05
CA PHE A 171 8.21 17.91 -2.20
C PHE A 171 9.04 18.54 -1.07
N ASN A 172 10.21 17.97 -0.74
CA ASN A 172 11.12 18.51 0.27
C ASN A 172 12.50 18.81 -0.33
N PRO A 173 12.70 19.99 -0.94
CA PRO A 173 13.94 20.32 -1.64
C PRO A 173 15.17 20.32 -0.74
N ILE A 174 15.00 20.42 0.59
CA ILE A 174 16.12 20.32 1.54
C ILE A 174 16.57 18.86 1.69
N LEU A 175 15.63 17.92 1.76
CA LEU A 175 15.93 16.50 1.89
C LEU A 175 16.36 15.90 0.54
N SER A 176 15.84 16.38 -0.59
CA SER A 176 16.25 15.92 -1.93
C SER A 176 17.70 16.23 -2.29
N LEU A 177 18.34 17.21 -1.61
CA LEU A 177 19.80 17.38 -1.74
C LEU A 177 20.58 16.14 -1.31
N SER A 178 19.96 15.23 -0.55
CA SER A 178 20.55 13.97 -0.09
C SER A 178 20.24 12.79 -1.00
N LEU A 179 19.36 12.92 -1.99
CA LEU A 179 18.83 11.79 -2.76
C LEU A 179 19.32 11.81 -4.21
N PRO A 180 19.58 10.64 -4.82
CA PRO A 180 19.69 10.55 -6.26
C PRO A 180 18.31 10.81 -6.89
N ASN A 181 18.27 11.69 -7.89
CA ASN A 181 17.06 12.01 -8.63
C ASN A 181 16.71 10.89 -9.64
N PRO A 182 15.43 10.72 -10.03
CA PRO A 182 14.25 11.40 -9.46
C PRO A 182 13.87 10.85 -8.09
N ASP A 183 13.32 11.70 -7.23
CA ASP A 183 12.94 11.37 -5.85
C ASP A 183 11.69 12.11 -5.40
N ASP A 184 11.02 11.58 -4.37
CA ASP A 184 9.86 12.24 -3.76
C ASP A 184 10.25 13.28 -2.70
N GLY A 185 11.53 13.39 -2.31
CA GLY A 185 11.96 14.22 -1.17
C GLY A 185 12.21 13.45 0.12
N LYS A 186 12.07 12.12 0.09
CA LYS A 186 12.51 11.19 1.16
C LYS A 186 13.14 9.92 0.61
N VAL A 187 12.67 9.42 -0.53
CA VAL A 187 13.14 8.17 -1.16
C VAL A 187 13.34 8.42 -2.65
N SER A 188 14.46 7.94 -3.19
CA SER A 188 14.69 7.96 -4.63
C SER A 188 13.86 6.89 -5.32
N VAL A 189 13.43 7.15 -6.55
CA VAL A 189 12.73 6.17 -7.40
C VAL A 189 13.50 4.85 -7.45
N GLU A 190 14.82 4.91 -7.64
CA GLU A 190 15.66 3.70 -7.69
C GLU A 190 15.71 2.93 -6.37
N SER A 191 15.60 3.60 -5.23
CA SER A 191 15.54 2.94 -3.93
C SER A 191 14.20 2.24 -3.70
N THR A 192 13.13 2.67 -4.37
CA THR A 192 11.84 1.98 -4.27
C THR A 192 11.81 0.62 -4.95
N LYS A 193 12.64 0.40 -5.97
CA LYS A 193 12.69 -0.85 -6.72
C LYS A 193 13.32 -1.98 -5.88
N VAL A 194 12.86 -3.21 -6.10
CA VAL A 194 13.43 -4.43 -5.50
C VAL A 194 13.38 -5.58 -6.50
N ASP A 195 14.40 -6.43 -6.49
CA ASP A 195 14.42 -7.64 -7.31
C ASP A 195 13.22 -8.53 -6.96
N GLY A 196 12.53 -9.02 -7.98
CA GLY A 196 11.33 -9.85 -7.84
C GLY A 196 10.01 -9.08 -7.82
N MET A 197 10.02 -7.73 -7.84
CA MET A 197 8.79 -6.95 -8.05
C MET A 197 8.16 -7.33 -9.40
N THR A 198 6.84 -7.44 -9.42
CA THR A 198 6.09 -7.87 -10.61
C THR A 198 5.69 -6.71 -11.51
N ASP A 199 5.63 -5.49 -10.98
CA ASP A 199 5.35 -4.28 -11.75
C ASP A 199 5.78 -3.02 -10.99
N PHE A 200 5.83 -1.93 -11.72
CA PHE A 200 6.39 -0.69 -11.24
C PHE A 200 5.84 0.51 -12.02
N ILE A 201 5.34 1.51 -11.30
CA ILE A 201 4.81 2.75 -11.87
C ILE A 201 5.53 3.95 -11.25
N GLU A 202 5.99 4.87 -12.10
CA GLU A 202 6.48 6.19 -11.69
C GLU A 202 5.38 7.22 -11.90
N VAL A 203 5.21 8.12 -10.94
CA VAL A 203 4.16 9.14 -10.94
C VAL A 203 4.76 10.50 -10.62
N GLU A 204 4.27 11.56 -11.25
CA GLU A 204 4.59 12.92 -10.81
C GLU A 204 3.95 13.17 -9.44
N ILE A 205 4.50 14.00 -8.56
CA ILE A 205 3.82 14.41 -7.31
C ILE A 205 3.93 15.93 -7.24
N TYR A 206 2.80 16.64 -7.13
CA TYR A 206 2.75 18.10 -6.99
C TYR A 206 2.45 18.52 -5.54
N SER A 207 3.18 19.51 -5.01
CA SER A 207 2.98 20.06 -3.66
C SER A 207 2.12 21.33 -3.70
N GLY A 208 0.88 21.23 -3.24
CA GLY A 208 0.13 22.33 -2.60
C GLY A 208 0.66 22.60 -1.18
N ASN A 209 -0.02 23.41 -0.38
CA ASN A 209 0.48 23.89 0.94
C ASN A 209 0.64 22.75 1.97
N LYS A 210 1.26 23.05 3.12
CA LYS A 210 1.64 22.12 4.22
C LYS A 210 0.54 21.18 4.79
N GLU A 211 -0.71 21.29 4.35
CA GLU A 211 -1.81 20.38 4.70
C GLU A 211 -2.11 19.33 3.60
N ASP A 212 -1.45 19.42 2.44
CA ASP A 212 -1.70 18.60 1.25
C ASP A 212 -0.65 17.48 1.14
N TRP A 213 -0.95 16.28 1.65
CA TRP A 213 -0.16 15.06 1.40
C TRP A 213 -0.71 14.36 0.15
N VAL A 214 -0.12 14.65 -1.00
CA VAL A 214 -0.55 14.20 -2.33
C VAL A 214 0.13 12.86 -2.69
N LEU A 215 -0.65 11.79 -2.86
CA LEU A 215 -0.26 10.62 -3.67
C LEU A 215 -0.61 10.94 -5.14
N GLU A 216 -0.11 10.26 -6.16
CA GLU A 216 -0.52 10.53 -7.56
C GLU A 216 -0.60 9.17 -8.25
N ILE A 217 -1.73 8.72 -8.81
CA ILE A 217 -1.78 7.43 -9.55
C ILE A 217 -2.82 7.53 -10.69
N ILE A 218 -2.41 7.42 -11.97
CA ILE A 218 -3.30 7.05 -13.10
C ILE A 218 -2.78 5.80 -13.80
N SER A 219 -3.72 4.94 -14.18
CA SER A 219 -3.59 3.99 -15.30
C SER A 219 -4.39 4.44 -16.54
N ASP A 220 -3.81 4.20 -17.73
CA ASP A 220 -4.32 4.40 -19.09
C ASP A 220 -4.39 5.86 -19.65
N ASP A 221 -3.21 6.41 -19.97
CA ASP A 221 -2.94 7.61 -20.82
C ASP A 221 -3.27 9.01 -20.26
N LYS A 222 -3.39 9.18 -18.93
CA LYS A 222 -3.72 10.49 -18.30
C LYS A 222 -2.90 10.76 -17.02
N THR A 223 -2.97 12.00 -16.48
CA THR A 223 -2.32 12.52 -15.26
C THR A 223 -3.36 12.69 -14.12
N ILE A 224 -3.22 12.10 -12.91
CA ILE A 224 -4.19 12.19 -11.75
C ILE A 224 -3.38 12.88 -10.72
N ILE A 225 -3.41 14.20 -10.68
CA ILE A 225 -2.87 14.98 -9.58
C ILE A 225 -3.81 14.77 -8.37
N ILE A 226 -3.34 14.27 -7.23
CA ILE A 226 -4.17 14.31 -5.99
C ILE A 226 -4.00 15.66 -5.32
N ASP A 227 -4.62 16.69 -5.90
CA ASP A 227 -4.96 17.91 -5.16
C ASP A 227 -6.22 17.60 -4.33
N THR A 228 -6.16 17.73 -3.00
CA THR A 228 -7.29 17.57 -2.09
C THR A 228 -8.25 18.77 -2.11
N THR A 229 -8.59 19.24 -3.31
CA THR A 229 -9.89 19.85 -3.57
C THR A 229 -10.61 19.07 -4.67
N PHE A 230 -11.60 18.26 -4.28
CA PHE A 230 -12.47 17.55 -5.22
C PHE A 230 -13.42 18.54 -5.93
N PRO A 231 -13.44 18.56 -7.27
CA PRO A 231 -14.68 18.64 -8.01
C PRO A 231 -15.00 17.23 -8.54
N SER A 232 -15.87 16.51 -7.81
CA SER A 232 -16.64 15.31 -8.21
C SER A 232 -16.05 13.90 -8.02
N GLU A 233 -16.99 12.96 -7.79
CA GLU A 233 -16.92 11.58 -7.28
C GLU A 233 -16.23 10.53 -8.19
N GLU A 234 -15.74 10.88 -9.38
CA GLU A 234 -15.37 9.88 -10.42
C GLU A 234 -13.88 9.47 -10.47
N ALA A 235 -13.02 9.96 -9.56
CA ALA A 235 -11.54 9.83 -9.70
C ALA A 235 -10.85 8.86 -8.72
N ALA A 236 -11.59 8.24 -7.82
CA ALA A 236 -11.09 7.31 -6.80
C ALA A 236 -10.73 5.91 -7.31
N TYR A 237 -11.40 5.48 -8.37
CA TYR A 237 -11.45 4.08 -8.81
C TYR A 237 -10.14 3.62 -9.50
N GLY A 238 -9.38 4.55 -10.10
CA GLY A 238 -8.38 4.23 -11.14
C GLY A 238 -7.03 3.66 -10.67
N ALA A 239 -6.68 3.81 -9.40
CA ALA A 239 -5.36 3.39 -8.91
C ALA A 239 -5.30 1.88 -8.63
N PHE A 240 -6.28 1.37 -7.90
CA PHE A 240 -6.38 -0.05 -7.59
C PHE A 240 -6.99 -0.83 -8.75
N GLU A 241 -8.04 -0.35 -9.43
CA GLU A 241 -8.55 -1.00 -10.64
C GLU A 241 -7.56 -0.95 -11.80
N GLY A 242 -6.75 0.10 -11.91
CA GLY A 242 -5.65 0.19 -12.88
C GLY A 242 -4.58 -0.87 -12.63
N LEU A 243 -4.21 -1.08 -11.36
CA LEU A 243 -3.32 -2.18 -10.95
C LEU A 243 -3.99 -3.53 -11.22
N VAL A 244 -5.24 -3.73 -10.82
CA VAL A 244 -6.05 -4.95 -11.07
C VAL A 244 -6.09 -5.26 -12.57
N LYS A 245 -6.33 -4.26 -13.43
CA LYS A 245 -6.39 -4.41 -14.89
C LYS A 245 -5.02 -4.70 -15.51
N GLN A 246 -3.96 -4.02 -15.06
CA GLN A 246 -2.58 -4.23 -15.52
C GLN A 246 -2.03 -5.62 -15.11
N TYR A 247 -2.52 -6.18 -13.99
CA TYR A 247 -2.17 -7.50 -13.47
C TYR A 247 -3.12 -8.64 -13.85
N GLY A 248 -4.12 -8.40 -14.71
CA GLY A 248 -5.01 -9.45 -15.19
C GLY A 248 -5.99 -10.00 -14.14
N LEU A 249 -6.48 -9.13 -13.25
CA LEU A 249 -7.49 -9.43 -12.23
C LEU A 249 -8.93 -9.11 -12.68
N GLU A 250 -9.13 -8.97 -13.98
CA GLU A 250 -10.40 -8.66 -14.65
C GLU A 250 -11.54 -9.67 -14.39
N GLY A 251 -11.24 -10.80 -13.71
CA GLY A 251 -12.21 -11.85 -13.38
C GLY A 251 -13.26 -11.50 -12.32
N LEU A 252 -13.19 -10.31 -11.71
CA LEU A 252 -14.13 -9.86 -10.67
C LEU A 252 -15.06 -8.73 -11.11
N ALA A 253 -14.87 -8.15 -12.31
CA ALA A 253 -15.77 -7.13 -12.86
C ALA A 253 -16.98 -7.72 -13.65
N ALA A 254 -17.16 -9.04 -13.62
CA ALA A 254 -18.26 -9.70 -14.33
C ALA A 254 -18.80 -10.93 -13.59
N SER A 255 -19.65 -10.70 -12.58
CA SER A 255 -20.91 -11.43 -12.37
C SER A 255 -21.80 -10.73 -11.35
#